data_AF-A0AAW1D6M4-F1
#
_entry.id   AF-A0AAW1D6M4-F1
#
_cell.length_a   1.000
_cell.length_b   1.000
_cell.length_c   1.000
_cell.angle_alpha   90.00
_cell.angle_beta   90.00
_cell.angle_gamma   90.00
#
_symmetry.space_group_name_H-M   'P 1'
#
loop_
_entity.id
_entity.type
_entity.pdbx_description
1 polymer ?
#
loop_
_entity_poly.entity_id
_entity_poly.type
_entity_poly.pdbx_seq_one_letter_code
_entity_poly.pdbx_strand_id
1 'polypeptide(L)' 'MEKFGLILEKQIFQGYWDGYDPNINPNIIDAFSAAAFRFGHSLLPTAVERWSKAHKFIGK' A
#
# COMPACT_ATOMS: atom_id res chain seq x y z
N MET A 1 -10.36 18.38 -12.26
CA MET A 1 -9.45 17.23 -12.49
C MET A 1 -8.35 17.57 -13.49
N GLU A 2 -8.62 18.27 -14.60
CA GLU A 2 -7.56 18.71 -15.54
C GLU A 2 -6.63 19.82 -15.01
N LYS A 3 -7.12 20.69 -14.11
CA LYS A 3 -6.38 21.87 -13.61
C LYS A 3 -5.05 21.58 -12.89
N PHE A 4 -4.82 20.35 -12.41
CA PHE A 4 -3.62 19.95 -11.67
C PHE A 4 -2.78 18.88 -12.37
N GLY A 5 -3.09 18.52 -13.62
CA GLY A 5 -2.40 17.43 -14.33
C GLY A 5 -2.64 16.04 -13.72
N LEU A 6 -3.54 15.92 -12.74
CA LEU A 6 -3.91 14.66 -12.11
C LEU A 6 -5.08 14.04 -12.86
N ILE A 7 -4.80 13.61 -14.09
CA ILE A 7 -5.71 12.77 -14.86
C ILE A 7 -5.42 11.33 -14.41
N LEU A 8 -6.46 10.61 -13.96
CA LEU A 8 -6.34 9.19 -13.73
C LEU A 8 -5.90 8.53 -15.03
N GLU A 9 -4.88 7.69 -14.98
CA GLU A 9 -4.41 6.88 -16.11
C GLU A 9 -5.47 5.82 -16.46
N LYS A 10 -6.61 6.28 -16.97
CA LYS A 10 -7.75 5.48 -17.40
C LYS A 10 -7.61 5.04 -18.86
N GLN A 11 -6.55 5.49 -19.54
CA GLN A 11 -6.36 5.34 -21.00
C GLN A 11 -5.40 4.22 -21.39
N ILE A 12 -4.85 3.45 -20.44
CA ILE A 12 -4.21 2.18 -20.75
C ILE A 12 -5.01 1.10 -20.01
N PHE A 13 -5.98 0.49 -20.70
CA PHE A 13 -6.68 -0.73 -20.24
C PHE A 13 -5.72 -1.94 -20.07
N GLN A 14 -4.40 -1.70 -20.06
CA GLN A 14 -3.25 -2.62 -19.96
C GLN A 14 -2.24 -2.15 -18.88
N GLY A 15 -2.61 -1.23 -17.97
CA GLY A 15 -1.61 -0.60 -17.07
C GLY A 15 -1.39 -1.33 -15.74
N TYR A 16 -2.43 -1.97 -15.21
CA TYR A 16 -2.40 -2.55 -13.86
C TYR A 16 -2.51 -4.08 -13.85
N TRP A 17 -3.13 -4.64 -14.89
CA TRP A 17 -3.35 -6.08 -15.01
C TRP A 17 -3.58 -6.47 -16.46
N ASP A 18 -2.78 -7.41 -16.96
CA ASP A 18 -2.80 -7.86 -18.36
C ASP A 18 -3.41 -9.26 -18.54
N GLY A 19 -4.10 -9.76 -17.52
CA GLY A 19 -4.68 -11.11 -17.50
C GLY A 19 -3.74 -12.17 -16.92
N TYR A 20 -4.31 -13.35 -16.65
CA TYR A 20 -3.58 -14.45 -16.03
C TYR A 20 -2.58 -15.08 -17.02
N ASP A 21 -1.31 -15.10 -16.64
CA ASP A 21 -0.26 -15.83 -17.36
C ASP A 21 0.17 -17.07 -16.56
N PRO A 22 -0.10 -18.30 -17.05
CA PRO A 22 0.29 -19.54 -16.37
C PRO A 22 1.82 -19.75 -16.31
N ASN A 23 2.61 -18.97 -17.05
CA ASN A 23 4.07 -19.09 -17.06
C ASN A 23 4.76 -18.24 -15.97
N ILE A 24 4.02 -17.36 -15.28
CA ILE A 24 4.56 -16.56 -14.19
C ILE A 24 4.76 -17.44 -12.96
N ASN A 25 5.91 -17.31 -12.30
CA ASN A 25 6.14 -17.87 -10.98
C ASN A 25 5.58 -16.92 -9.90
N PRO A 26 4.50 -17.28 -9.18
CA PRO A 26 3.88 -16.40 -8.20
C PRO A 26 4.58 -16.43 -6.82
N ASN A 27 5.69 -17.14 -6.68
CA ASN A 27 6.39 -17.25 -5.39
C ASN A 27 7.01 -15.92 -4.95
N ILE A 28 6.97 -15.68 -3.64
CA ILE A 28 7.64 -14.54 -3.02
C ILE A 28 9.15 -14.79 -3.01
N ILE A 29 9.93 -13.85 -3.53
CA ILE A 29 11.40 -13.92 -3.46
C ILE A 29 11.90 -13.63 -2.04
N ASP A 30 12.98 -14.29 -1.62
CA ASP A 30 13.55 -14.16 -0.27
C ASP A 30 13.89 -12.70 0.08
N ALA A 31 14.54 -11.99 -0.83
CA ALA A 31 14.90 -10.57 -0.63
C ALA A 31 13.67 -9.68 -0.36
N PHE A 32 12.52 -10.01 -0.96
CA PHE A 32 11.29 -9.23 -0.74
C PHE A 32 10.72 -9.50 0.66
N SER A 33 10.55 -10.76 1.05
CA SER A 33 9.95 -11.12 2.36
C SER A 33 10.89 -10.85 3.54
N ALA A 34 12.18 -11.13 3.39
CA ALA A 34 13.16 -11.04 4.46
C ALA A 34 13.72 -9.62 4.67
N ALA A 35 13.75 -8.79 3.62
CA ALA A 35 14.31 -7.45 3.68
C ALA A 35 13.32 -6.36 3.23
N ALA A 36 12.95 -6.33 1.95
CA ALA A 36 12.26 -5.17 1.37
C ALA A 36 10.93 -4.87 2.08
N PHE A 37 10.08 -5.89 2.29
CA PHE A 37 8.76 -5.71 2.87
C PHE A 37 8.78 -5.47 4.39
N ARG A 38 9.94 -5.54 5.04
CA ARG A 38 10.09 -5.18 6.46
C ARG A 38 10.15 -3.67 6.71
N PHE A 39 10.06 -2.83 5.67
CA PHE A 39 9.97 -1.37 5.84
C PHE A 39 8.79 -0.95 6.73
N GLY A 40 7.75 -1.78 6.83
CA GLY A 40 6.63 -1.57 7.76
C GLY A 40 7.06 -1.45 9.22
N HIS A 41 8.17 -2.06 9.63
CA HIS A 41 8.70 -1.87 10.99
C HIS A 41 9.18 -0.43 11.24
N SER A 42 9.60 0.30 10.21
CA SER A 42 9.95 1.72 10.31
C SER A 42 8.73 2.64 10.41
N LEU A 43 7.52 2.12 10.14
CA LEU A 43 6.27 2.87 10.25
C LEU A 43 5.60 2.70 11.63
N LEU A 44 6.10 1.80 12.48
CA LEU A 44 5.51 1.54 13.78
C LEU A 44 5.64 2.77 14.69
N PRO A 45 4.53 3.31 15.20
CA PRO A 45 4.58 4.40 16.16
C PRO A 45 5.07 3.89 17.51
N THR A 46 5.63 4.79 18.33
CA THR A 46 6.14 4.44 19.67
C THR A 46 5.04 4.11 20.68
N ALA A 47 3.78 4.49 20.42
CA ALA A 47 2.63 3.94 21.12
C ALA A 47 1.35 4.08 20.30
N VAL A 48 0.27 3.53 20.84
CA VAL A 48 -1.05 3.48 20.22
C VAL A 48 -1.98 4.48 20.92
N GLU A 49 -2.51 5.44 20.16
CA GLU A 49 -3.47 6.41 20.70
C GLU A 49 -4.85 5.78 20.93
N ARG A 50 -5.49 6.18 22.02
CA ARG A 50 -6.86 5.80 22.35
C ARG A 50 -7.81 6.95 22.05
N TRP A 51 -8.88 6.62 21.32
CA TRP A 51 -9.89 7.57 20.87
C TRP A 51 -11.28 7.12 21.33
N SER A 52 -12.12 8.07 21.72
CA SER A 52 -13.53 7.81 22.07
C SER A 52 -14.38 7.55 20.83
N LYS A 53 -15.61 7.05 21.02
CA LYS A 53 -16.60 6.90 19.94
C LYS A 53 -16.86 8.21 19.17
N ALA A 54 -16.72 9.35 19.84
CA ALA A 54 -16.87 10.67 19.24
C ALA A 54 -15.57 11.22 18.61
N HIS A 55 -14.56 10.37 18.38
CA HIS A 55 -13.25 10.76 17.85
C HIS A 55 -12.57 11.88 18.66
N LYS A 56 -12.71 11.84 19.98
CA LYS A 56 -11.92 12.66 20.91
C LYS A 56 -10.76 11.85 21.47
N PHE A 57 -9.56 12.45 21.49
CA PHE A 57 -8.36 11.89 22.11
C PHE A 57 -8.59 11.62 23.61
N ILE A 58 -8.27 10.42 24.07
CA ILE A 58 -8.38 10.00 25.49
C ILE A 58 -7.00 9.90 26.13
N GLY A 59 -5.99 9.49 25.36
CA GLY A 59 -4.63 9.31 25.86
C GLY A 59 -3.78 8.47 24.91
N LYS A 60 -2.47 8.52 25.14
CA LYS A 60 -1.50 7.58 24.59
C LYS A 60 -1.45 6.30 25.44
#